data_AF-A0A3C0QQT2-F1
#
_entry.id   AF-A0A3C0QQT2-F1
#
_cell.length_a   1.000
_cell.length_b   1.000
_cell.length_c   1.000
_cell.angle_alpha   90.00
_cell.angle_beta   90.00
_cell.angle_gamma   90.00
#
_symmetry.space_group_name_H-M   'P 1'
#
loop_
_entity.id
_entity.type
_entity.pdbx_description
1 polymer ?
#
loop_
_entity_poly.entity_id
_entity_poly.type
_entity_poly.pdbx_seq_one_letter_code
_entity_poly.pdbx_strand_id
1 'polypeptide(L)' 'AVGDFDNDIEMLQASDFAVCPANAVDSVKQHADLILSRTCEEGAMEELIDKILKGGLNL' A
#
# COMPACT_ATOMS: atom_id res chain seq x y z
N ALA A 1 -5.95 0.65 -4.17
CA ALA A 1 -4.80 0.81 -5.08
C ALA A 1 -3.49 0.62 -4.32
N VAL A 2 -2.34 0.51 -5.00
CA VAL A 2 -1.00 0.46 -4.37
C VAL A 2 -0.09 1.49 -5.03
N GLY A 3 0.63 2.30 -4.25
CA GLY A 3 1.51 3.35 -4.76
C GLY A 3 2.63 3.69 -3.78
N ASP A 4 3.70 4.32 -4.25
CA ASP A 4 4.91 4.62 -3.47
C ASP A 4 5.51 6.02 -3.71
N PHE A 5 5.10 6.73 -4.76
CA PHE A 5 5.51 8.10 -5.09
C PHE A 5 4.33 9.07 -5.31
N ASP A 6 4.62 10.38 -5.34
CA ASP A 6 3.61 11.44 -5.43
C ASP A 6 2.65 11.30 -6.63
N ASN A 7 3.13 10.75 -7.74
CA ASN A 7 2.30 10.52 -8.93
C ASN A 7 1.18 9.47 -8.69
N ASP A 8 1.24 8.70 -7.61
CA ASP A 8 0.24 7.69 -7.28
C ASP A 8 -0.88 8.24 -6.38
N ILE A 9 -0.73 9.45 -5.84
CA ILE A 9 -1.65 10.01 -4.83
C ILE A 9 -3.09 10.07 -5.35
N GLU A 10 -3.31 10.55 -6.59
CA GLU A 10 -4.66 10.62 -7.17
C GLU A 10 -5.30 9.23 -7.29
N MET A 11 -4.51 8.22 -7.64
CA MET A 11 -4.98 6.83 -7.73
C MET A 11 -5.32 6.25 -6.35
N LEU A 12 -4.52 6.56 -5.32
CA LEU A 12 -4.76 6.12 -3.95
C LEU A 12 -6.04 6.73 -3.39
N GLN A 13 -6.21 8.04 -3.52
CA GLN A 13 -7.38 8.78 -3.05
C GLN A 13 -8.69 8.36 -3.74
N ALA A 14 -8.61 7.93 -5.00
CA ALA A 14 -9.78 7.45 -5.75
C ALA A 14 -10.16 6.00 -5.44
N SER A 15 -9.35 5.26 -4.68
CA SER A 15 -9.56 3.84 -4.43
C SER A 15 -10.26 3.57 -3.11
N ASP A 16 -11.07 2.51 -3.02
CA ASP A 16 -11.77 2.12 -1.80
C ASP A 16 -10.83 1.67 -0.67
N PHE A 17 -9.63 1.19 -1.04
CA PHE A 17 -8.61 0.76 -0.10
C PHE A 17 -7.21 1.03 -0.67
N ALA A 18 -6.50 1.98 -0.09
CA ALA A 18 -5.18 2.46 -0.50
C ALA A 18 -4.07 1.79 0.32
N VAL A 19 -3.01 1.33 -0.34
CA VAL A 19 -1.88 0.65 0.29
C VAL A 19 -0.56 1.22 -0.20
N CYS A 20 0.48 1.28 0.65
CA CYS A 20 1.84 1.61 0.21
C CYS A 20 2.90 0.74 0.91
N PRO A 21 4.09 0.54 0.29
CA PRO A 21 5.22 -0.13 0.93
C PRO A 21 5.84 0.71 2.06
N ALA A 22 6.65 0.08 2.91
CA ALA A 22 7.28 0.73 4.06
C ALA A 22 8.19 1.92 3.70
N ASN A 23 8.85 1.86 2.53
CA ASN A 23 9.73 2.89 2.01
C ASN A 23 9.07 3.89 1.05
N ALA A 24 7.73 3.88 0.93
CA ALA A 24 7.03 4.95 0.20
C ALA A 24 7.35 6.33 0.79
N VAL A 25 7.29 7.37 -0.05
CA VAL A 25 7.48 8.75 0.40
C VAL A 25 6.40 9.15 1.41
N ASP A 26 6.72 10.05 2.33
CA ASP A 26 5.83 10.40 3.46
C ASP A 26 4.48 10.99 2.99
N SER A 27 4.48 11.73 1.88
CA SER A 27 3.26 12.24 1.23
C SER A 27 2.32 11.11 0.81
N VAL A 28 2.84 9.99 0.31
CA VAL A 28 2.03 8.82 -0.06
C VAL A 28 1.49 8.10 1.17
N LYS A 29 2.31 7.93 2.22
CA LYS A 29 1.90 7.30 3.48
C LYS A 29 0.71 7.98 4.14
N GLN A 30 0.58 9.30 3.96
CA GLN A 30 -0.56 10.08 4.47
C GLN A 30 -1.89 9.77 3.76
N HIS A 31 -1.84 9.13 2.59
CA HIS A 31 -3.00 8.78 1.77
C HIS A 31 -3.26 7.27 1.70
N ALA A 32 -2.52 6.45 2.46
CA ALA A 32 -2.69 5.01 2.51
C ALA A 32 -3.52 4.58 3.73
N ASP A 33 -4.47 3.67 3.54
CA ASP A 33 -5.19 2.98 4.62
C ASP A 33 -4.31 1.92 5.29
N LEU A 34 -3.37 1.35 4.53
CA LEU A 34 -2.41 0.37 5.01
C LEU A 34 -0.99 0.70 4.52
N ILE A 35 -0.08 0.89 5.48
CA ILE A 35 1.36 0.90 5.22
C ILE A 35 1.87 -0.50 5.53
N LEU A 36 2.47 -1.16 4.53
CA LEU A 36 3.03 -2.51 4.68
C LEU A 36 4.31 -2.49 5.49
N SER A 37 4.67 -3.66 6.04
CA SER A 37 5.89 -3.79 6.83
C SER A 37 7.15 -3.91 5.98
N ARG A 38 7.04 -4.45 4.76
CA ARG A 38 8.14 -4.62 3.81
C ARG A 38 8.25 -3.43 2.85
N THR A 39 9.47 -3.17 2.39
CA THR A 39 9.74 -2.23 1.30
C THR A 39 9.41 -2.84 -0.07
N CYS A 40 9.43 -2.02 -1.12
CA CYS A 40 9.26 -2.49 -2.50
C CYS A 40 10.39 -3.47 -2.93
N GLU A 41 11.55 -3.42 -2.28
CA GLU A 41 12.70 -4.31 -2.52
C GLU A 41 12.64 -5.60 -1.68
N GLU A 42 11.84 -5.61 -0.62
CA GLU A 42 11.74 -6.73 0.34
C GLU A 42 10.44 -7.54 0.19
N GLY A 43 9.73 -7.38 -0.93
CA GLY A 43 8.52 -8.16 -1.21
C GLY A 43 7.25 -7.61 -0.55
N ALA A 44 7.04 -6.30 -0.56
CA ALA A 44 5.78 -5.67 -0.15
C ALA A 44 4.56 -6.25 -0.88
N MET A 45 4.66 -6.51 -2.18
CA MET A 45 3.55 -7.08 -2.94
C MET A 45 3.21 -8.52 -2.52
N GLU A 46 4.23 -9.32 -2.18
CA GLU A 46 4.03 -10.66 -1.62
C GLU A 46 3.26 -10.58 -0.30
N GLU A 47 3.68 -9.70 0.63
CA GLU A 47 2.99 -9.48 1.90
C GLU A 47 1.53 -9.07 1.69
N LEU A 48 1.26 -8.15 0.76
CA LEU A 48 -0.10 -7.70 0.48
C LEU A 48 -0.97 -8.83 -0.09
N ILE A 49 -0.47 -9.57 -1.08
CA ILE A 49 -1.18 -10.71 -1.68
C ILE A 49 -1.50 -11.76 -0.61
N ASP A 50 -0.52 -12.07 0.25
CA ASP A 50 -0.72 -13.00 1.37
C ASP A 50 -1.81 -12.53 2.32
N LYS A 51 -1.83 -11.24 2.68
CA LYS A 51 -2.88 -10.65 3.53
C LYS A 51 -4.25 -10.75 2.88
N ILE A 52 -4.37 -10.49 1.57
CA ILE A 52 -5.64 -10.62 0.82
C ILE A 52 -6.12 -12.09 0.83
N LEU A 53 -5.26 -13.02 0.40
CA LEU A 53 -5.64 -14.43 0.24
C LEU A 53 -5.95 -15.13 1.56
N LYS A 54 -5.29 -14.73 2.65
CA LYS A 54 -5.50 -15.30 3.98
C LYS A 54 -6.66 -14.63 4.74
N GLY A 55 -7.37 -13.67 4.12
CA GLY A 55 -8.43 -12.89 4.76
C GLY A 55 -7.93 -12.02 5.91
N GLY A 56 -6.66 -11.63 5.88
CA GLY A 56 -6.02 -10.79 6.90
C GLY A 56 -6.28 -9.30 6.73
N LEU A 57 -7.15 -8.92 5.79
CA LEU A 57 -7.62 -7.55 5.58
C LEU A 57 -9.12 -7.50 5.82
N ASN A 58 -9.55 -6.55 6.66
CA ASN A 58 -10.94 -6.15 6.73
C ASN A 58 -11.17 -5.09 5.64
N LEU A 59 -11.41 -5.57 4.41
CA LEU A 59 -11.86 -4.76 3.28
C LEU A 59 -13.36 -4.48 3.39
#